data_AF-A0A6M8VMA7-F1
#
_entry.id   AF-A0A6M8VMA7-F1
#
_cell.length_a   1.000
_cell.length_b   1.000
_cell.length_c   1.000
_cell.angle_alpha   90.00
_cell.angle_beta   90.00
_cell.angle_gamma   90.00
#
_symmetry.space_group_name_H-M   'P 1'
#
loop_
_entity.id
_entity.type
_entity.pdbx_description
1 polymer ?
#
loop_
_entity_poly.entity_id
_entity_poly.type
_entity_poly.pdbx_seq_one_letter_code
_entity_poly.pdbx_strand_id
1 'polypeptide(L)'
;MALAGEAGELLELFQWLTQDESRNLPDDAKQAVAFEIADIQIYLAAISDRLGINIGPAVAEKMKLNAEKYPADLVRGTALKYSRLKKG
;
A
#
# COMPACT_ATOMS: atom_id res chain seq x y z
N MET A 1 -16.75 6.73 0.34
CA MET A 1 -16.14 6.62 1.69
C MET A 1 -14.86 7.43 1.68
N ALA A 2 -14.59 8.23 2.72
CA ALA A 2 -13.47 9.19 2.73
C ALA A 2 -12.10 8.55 2.41
N LEU A 3 -11.76 7.40 3.02
CA LEU A 3 -10.52 6.66 2.72
C LEU A 3 -10.31 6.36 1.22
N ALA A 4 -11.39 6.04 0.49
CA ALA A 4 -11.30 5.76 -0.94
C ALA A 4 -11.13 7.05 -1.78
N GLY A 5 -11.59 8.19 -1.26
CA GLY A 5 -11.34 9.51 -1.84
C GLY A 5 -9.86 9.88 -1.72
N GLU A 6 -9.30 9.85 -0.51
CA GLU A 6 -7.88 10.19 -0.28
C GLU A 6 -6.93 9.26 -1.05
N ALA A 7 -7.29 7.98 -1.22
CA ALA A 7 -6.53 7.08 -2.08
C ALA A 7 -6.59 7.50 -3.56
N GLY A 8 -7.70 8.08 -4.00
CA GLY A 8 -7.84 8.69 -5.32
C GLY A 8 -6.97 9.94 -5.45
N GLU A 9 -7.01 10.84 -4.48
CA GLU A 9 -6.21 12.06 -4.44
C GLU A 9 -4.70 11.74 -4.48
N LEU A 10 -4.26 10.74 -3.70
CA LEU A 10 -2.90 10.22 -3.80
C LEU A 10 -2.55 9.73 -5.21
N LEU A 11 -3.44 8.99 -5.87
CA LEU A 11 -3.20 8.47 -7.22
C LEU A 11 -3.18 9.58 -8.28
N GLU A 12 -3.97 10.65 -8.10
CA GLU A 12 -4.00 11.80 -9.01
C GLU A 12 -2.64 12.52 -9.09
N LEU A 13 -1.86 12.52 -8.00
CA LEU A 13 -0.51 13.07 -7.98
C LEU A 13 0.47 12.33 -8.91
N PHE A 14 0.18 11.07 -9.24
CA PHE A 14 1.05 10.22 -10.09
C PHE A 14 0.47 9.97 -11.48
N GLN A 15 -0.78 10.35 -11.75
CA GLN A 15 -1.55 9.86 -12.91
C GLN A 15 -0.90 10.16 -14.29
N TRP A 16 -0.11 11.23 -14.39
CA TRP A 16 0.55 11.67 -15.62
C TRP A 16 2.07 11.48 -15.61
N LEU A 17 2.62 10.89 -14.54
CA LEU A 17 4.06 10.70 -14.38
C LEU A 17 4.53 9.40 -15.03
N THR A 18 5.69 9.46 -15.66
CA THR A 18 6.46 8.26 -16.02
C THR A 18 7.02 7.60 -14.76
N GLN A 19 7.52 6.36 -14.91
CA GLN A 19 8.14 5.63 -13.80
C GLN A 19 9.35 6.40 -13.21
N ASP A 20 10.17 7.01 -14.05
CA ASP A 20 11.36 7.74 -13.57
C ASP A 20 10.97 9.05 -12.86
N GLU A 21 9.95 9.76 -13.35
CA GLU A 21 9.43 10.97 -12.69
C GLU A 21 8.79 10.62 -11.33
N SER A 22 8.00 9.54 -11.25
CA SER A 22 7.39 9.09 -10.00
C SER A 22 8.39 8.75 -8.90
N ARG A 23 9.62 8.38 -9.27
CA ARG A 23 10.73 8.07 -8.34
C ARG A 23 11.53 9.30 -7.93
N ASN A 24 11.47 10.37 -8.73
CA ASN A 24 12.31 11.56 -8.59
C ASN A 24 11.45 12.83 -8.47
N LEU A 25 10.43 12.78 -7.59
CA LEU A 25 9.56 13.93 -7.36
C LEU A 25 10.33 15.15 -6.81
N PRO A 26 9.97 16.37 -7.23
CA PRO A 26 10.43 17.58 -6.56
C PRO A 26 9.84 17.67 -5.13
N ASP A 27 10.44 18.51 -4.28
CA ASP A 27 10.14 18.49 -2.84
C ASP A 27 8.72 18.98 -2.49
N ASP A 28 8.16 19.88 -3.28
CA ASP A 28 6.76 20.32 -3.20
C ASP A 28 5.80 19.17 -3.53
N ALA A 29 6.07 18.40 -4.60
CA ALA A 29 5.28 17.23 -4.94
C ALA A 29 5.40 16.11 -3.88
N LYS A 30 6.59 15.91 -3.28
CA LYS A 30 6.75 14.98 -2.15
C LYS A 30 5.92 15.41 -0.94
N GLN A 31 5.81 16.71 -0.69
CA GLN A 31 4.99 17.23 0.40
C GLN A 31 3.51 16.94 0.17
N ALA A 32 3.01 17.16 -1.04
CA ALA A 32 1.63 16.80 -1.40
C ALA A 32 1.39 15.29 -1.20
N VAL A 33 2.28 14.43 -1.70
CA VAL A 33 2.21 12.97 -1.49
C VAL A 33 2.19 12.61 0.00
N ALA A 34 3.00 13.29 0.82
CA ALA A 34 3.04 13.03 2.26
C ALA A 34 1.72 13.40 2.96
N PHE A 35 1.02 14.44 2.50
CA PHE A 35 -0.29 14.81 3.04
C PHE A 35 -1.36 13.79 2.67
N GLU A 36 -1.44 13.34 1.42
CA GLU A 36 -2.41 12.31 1.02
C GLU A 36 -2.16 10.98 1.75
N ILE A 37 -0.89 10.61 1.97
CA ILE A 37 -0.54 9.44 2.81
C ILE A 37 -1.03 9.64 4.25
N ALA A 38 -0.89 10.85 4.80
CA ALA A 38 -1.35 11.17 6.15
C ALA A 38 -2.87 11.08 6.25
N ASP A 39 -3.61 11.60 5.28
CA ASP A 39 -5.08 11.54 5.27
C ASP A 39 -5.58 10.10 5.19
N ILE A 40 -4.99 9.27 4.32
CA ILE A 40 -5.26 7.82 4.30
C ILE A 40 -5.01 7.20 5.67
N GLN A 41 -3.89 7.53 6.32
CA GLN A 41 -3.52 6.98 7.62
C GLN A 41 -4.48 7.44 8.72
N ILE A 42 -4.93 8.69 8.70
CA ILE A 42 -5.90 9.26 9.64
C ILE A 42 -7.23 8.52 9.53
N TYR A 43 -7.76 8.34 8.32
CA TYR A 43 -9.01 7.60 8.15
C TYR A 43 -8.87 6.12 8.50
N LEU A 44 -7.75 5.48 8.17
CA LEU A 44 -7.50 4.09 8.54
C LEU A 44 -7.45 3.91 10.07
N ALA A 45 -6.79 4.83 10.77
CA ALA A 45 -6.76 4.85 12.23
C ALA A 45 -8.16 5.06 12.81
N ALA A 46 -8.93 6.01 12.28
CA ALA A 46 -10.28 6.31 12.74
C ALA A 46 -11.28 5.17 12.47
N ILE A 47 -11.12 4.40 11.39
CA ILE A 47 -11.90 3.19 11.13
C ILE A 47 -11.52 2.10 12.13
N SER A 48 -10.22 1.92 12.37
CA SER A 48 -9.71 0.87 13.27
C SER A 48 -10.18 1.10 14.70
N ASP A 49 -10.14 2.34 15.18
CA ASP A 49 -10.64 2.74 16.51
C ASP A 49 -12.15 2.42 16.64
N ARG A 50 -12.96 2.85 15.67
CA ARG A 50 -14.42 2.60 15.66
C ARG A 50 -14.79 1.11 15.63
N LEU A 51 -13.93 0.27 15.06
CA LEU A 51 -14.15 -1.18 14.95
C LEU A 51 -13.43 -1.98 16.05
N GLY A 52 -12.69 -1.33 16.95
CA GLY A 52 -11.89 -2.01 17.97
C GLY A 52 -10.75 -2.87 17.39
N ILE A 53 -10.22 -2.51 16.22
CA ILE A 53 -9.16 -3.26 15.54
C ILE A 53 -7.80 -2.72 15.99
N ASN A 54 -6.96 -3.59 16.55
CA ASN A 54 -5.55 -3.27 16.78
C ASN A 54 -4.73 -3.50 15.50
N ILE A 55 -4.34 -2.41 14.84
CA ILE A 55 -3.63 -2.45 13.56
C ILE A 55 -2.30 -3.21 13.66
N GLY A 56 -1.53 -3.02 14.74
CA GLY A 56 -0.20 -3.62 14.87
C GLY A 56 -0.20 -5.15 14.78
N PRO A 57 -0.94 -5.86 15.66
CA PRO A 57 -1.13 -7.30 15.58
C PRO A 57 -1.76 -7.77 14.26
N ALA A 58 -2.75 -7.04 13.73
CA ALA A 58 -3.42 -7.41 12.48
C ALA A 58 -2.44 -7.38 11.28
N VAL A 59 -1.55 -6.37 11.21
CA VAL A 59 -0.49 -6.30 10.21
C VAL A 59 0.52 -7.43 10.41
N ALA A 60 0.95 -7.70 11.65
CA ALA A 60 1.91 -8.77 11.93
C ALA A 60 1.38 -10.16 11.54
N GLU A 61 0.12 -10.46 11.84
CA GLU A 61 -0.55 -11.70 11.40
C GLU A 61 -0.64 -11.76 9.88
N LYS A 62 -1.06 -10.67 9.23
CA LYS A 62 -1.15 -10.62 7.77
C LYS A 62 0.20 -10.82 7.09
N MET A 63 1.28 -10.29 7.65
CA MET A 63 2.64 -10.48 7.14
C MET A 63 3.09 -11.95 7.22
N LYS A 64 2.78 -12.66 8.31
CA LYS A 64 3.03 -14.11 8.42
C LYS A 64 2.26 -14.89 7.35
N LEU A 65 0.97 -14.63 7.22
CA LEU A 65 0.13 -15.25 6.18
C LEU A 65 0.62 -14.94 4.76
N ASN A 66 1.12 -13.73 4.52
CA ASN A 66 1.71 -13.37 3.24
C ASN A 66 3.00 -14.13 2.99
N ALA A 67 3.88 -14.30 3.98
CA ALA A 67 5.12 -15.07 3.83
C ALA A 67 4.86 -16.56 3.53
N GLU A 68 3.81 -17.15 4.11
CA GLU A 68 3.36 -18.51 3.79
C GLU A 68 2.80 -18.61 2.36
N LYS A 69 2.06 -17.59 1.91
CA LYS A 69 1.51 -17.52 0.54
C LYS A 69 2.57 -17.21 -0.52
N TYR A 70 3.61 -16.49 -0.14
CA TYR A 70 4.70 -16.01 -0.99
C TYR A 70 6.05 -16.39 -0.37
N PRO A 71 6.44 -17.68 -0.37
CA PRO A 71 7.76 -18.08 0.12
C PRO A 71 8.85 -17.29 -0.59
N ALA A 72 9.80 -16.73 0.16
CA ALA A 72 10.85 -15.87 -0.38
C ALA A 72 11.66 -16.56 -1.51
N ASP A 73 11.76 -17.89 -1.44
CA ASP A 73 12.42 -18.76 -2.40
C ASP A 73 11.71 -18.81 -3.77
N LEU A 74 10.42 -18.45 -3.81
CA LEU A 74 9.59 -18.41 -5.03
C LEU A 74 9.38 -17.00 -5.59
N VAL A 75 9.74 -15.95 -4.84
CA VAL A 75 9.36 -14.55 -5.15
C VAL A 75 10.55 -13.61 -5.28
N ARG A 76 11.79 -14.08 -5.09
CA ARG A 76 12.99 -13.32 -5.47
C ARG A 76 13.03 -13.10 -6.99
N GLY A 77 12.56 -11.92 -7.42
CA GLY A 77 12.81 -11.38 -8.77
C GLY A 77 11.61 -11.26 -9.71
N THR A 78 10.37 -11.56 -9.30
CA THR A 78 9.23 -11.48 -10.22
C THR A 78 7.96 -10.91 -9.58
N ALA A 79 7.51 -9.77 -10.11
CA ALA A 79 6.18 -9.19 -9.90
C ALA A 79 5.09 -9.97 -10.67
N LEU A 80 5.07 -11.30 -10.54
CA LEU A 80 4.09 -12.14 -11.23
C LEU A 80 2.88 -12.40 -10.33
N LYS A 81 1.69 -12.06 -10.85
CA LYS A 81 0.40 -12.45 -10.26
C LYS A 81 0.29 -13.98 -10.20
N TYR A 82 -0.08 -14.48 -9.03
CA TYR A 82 -0.07 -15.89 -8.57
C TYR A 82 -0.97 -16.88 -9.34
N SER A 83 -1.76 -16.51 -10.36
CA SER A 83 -2.76 -17.42 -10.96
C SER A 83 -2.20 -18.70 -11.63
N ARG A 84 -0.89 -18.98 -11.55
CA ARG A 84 -0.24 -20.15 -12.18
C ARG A 84 0.78 -20.90 -11.32
N LEU A 85 0.86 -20.70 -10.01
CA LEU A 85 1.78 -21.49 -9.16
C LEU A 85 1.12 -22.83 -8.78
N LYS A 86 1.19 -23.83 -9.67
CA LYS A 86 0.93 -25.24 -9.31
C LYS A 86 2.16 -25.80 -8.60
N LYS A 87 1.97 -26.32 -7.38
CA LYS A 87 2.93 -27.21 -6.72
C LYS A 87 3.06 -28.48 -7.58
N GLY A 88 4.24 -28.69 -8.17
CA GLY A 88 4.68 -30.00 -8.64
C GLY A 88 5.19 -30.82 -7.47
#